data_AF-A0A844FT68-F1
#
_entry.id   AF-A0A844FT68-F1
#
_cell.length_a   1.000
_cell.length_b   1.000
_cell.length_c   1.000
_cell.angle_alpha   90.00
_cell.angle_beta   90.00
_cell.angle_gamma   90.00
#
_symmetry.space_group_name_H-M   'P 1'
#
loop_
_entity.id
_entity.type
_entity.pdbx_description
1 polymer ?
#
loop_
_entity_poly.entity_id
_entity_poly.type
_entity_poly.pdbx_seq_one_letter_code
_entity_poly.pdbx_strand_id
1 'polypeptide(L)'
;MYCTHCGKQIDDDAKFCPYCGQEVPAVYQDEPINNDESSLMFQLVGFLFPIIGFVLYAFYYRKSPLKARSAGIGALIGLIVNIVLLVLGNMVFGLY
;
A
#
# COMPACT_ATOMS: atom_id res chain seq x y z
N MET A 1 -21.68 -0.90 17.88
CA MET A 1 -20.91 0.26 18.42
C MET A 1 -21.67 0.89 19.60
N TYR A 2 -21.11 1.87 20.33
CA TYR A 2 -21.81 2.58 21.40
C TYR A 2 -22.09 4.02 21.00
N CYS A 3 -23.29 4.52 21.32
CA CYS A 3 -23.64 5.93 21.08
C CYS A 3 -22.81 6.84 21.99
N THR A 4 -22.10 7.81 21.42
CA THR A 4 -21.25 8.77 22.16
C THR A 4 -22.04 9.75 23.02
N HIS A 5 -23.33 9.94 22.72
CA HIS A 5 -24.20 10.85 23.48
C HIS A 5 -24.85 10.17 24.68
N CYS A 6 -25.38 8.96 24.52
CA CYS A 6 -26.17 8.30 25.57
C CYS A 6 -25.55 7.00 26.12
N GLY A 7 -24.40 6.56 25.61
CA GLY A 7 -23.68 5.38 26.09
C GLY A 7 -24.35 4.03 25.86
N LYS A 8 -25.46 3.98 25.10
CA LYS A 8 -26.17 2.73 24.80
C LYS A 8 -25.56 2.03 23.60
N GLN A 9 -25.57 0.70 23.64
CA GLN A 9 -25.15 -0.12 22.52
C GLN A 9 -26.15 0.02 21.38
N ILE A 10 -25.62 0.23 20.18
CA ILE A 10 -26.37 0.43 18.94
C ILE A 10 -25.75 -0.43 17.84
N ASP A 11 -26.55 -0.70 16.81
CA ASP A 11 -26.12 -1.43 15.62
C ASP A 11 -25.03 -0.66 14.86
N ASP A 12 -24.11 -1.36 14.22
CA ASP A 12 -22.98 -0.77 13.47
C ASP A 12 -23.43 -0.07 12.18
N ASP A 13 -24.61 -0.41 11.66
CA ASP A 13 -25.22 0.23 10.47
C ASP A 13 -26.25 1.33 10.83
N ALA A 14 -26.46 1.59 12.12
CA ALA A 14 -27.44 2.58 12.56
C ALA A 14 -26.97 4.01 12.25
N LYS A 15 -27.67 4.71 11.34
CA LYS A 15 -27.42 6.14 11.05
C LYS A 15 -27.85 7.09 12.17
N PHE A 16 -28.77 6.63 13.01
CA PHE A 16 -29.29 7.39 14.15
C PHE A 16 -29.45 6.45 15.35
N CYS A 17 -29.13 6.94 16.54
CA CYS A 17 -29.32 6.20 17.78
C CYS A 17 -30.82 6.08 18.09
N PRO A 18 -31.41 4.86 18.16
CA PRO A 18 -32.83 4.68 18.41
C PRO A 18 -33.27 5.11 19.82
N TYR A 19 -32.32 5.36 20.71
CA TYR A 19 -32.60 5.69 22.11
C TYR A 19 -32.51 7.17 22.45
N CYS A 20 -31.76 7.97 21.68
CA CYS A 20 -31.60 9.40 21.94
C CYS A 20 -31.79 10.27 20.69
N GLY A 21 -31.94 9.67 19.51
CA GLY A 21 -32.19 10.39 18.26
C GLY A 21 -30.97 11.07 17.63
N GLN A 22 -29.79 10.98 18.26
CA GLN A 22 -28.58 11.59 17.72
C GLN A 22 -28.06 10.79 16.51
N GLU A 23 -27.59 11.50 15.49
CA GLU A 23 -26.92 10.89 14.35
C GLU A 23 -25.65 10.17 14.80
N VAL A 24 -25.40 9.02 14.18
CA VAL A 24 -24.23 8.21 14.46
C VAL A 24 -23.38 8.25 13.20
N PRO A 25 -22.09 8.63 13.31
CA PRO A 25 -21.23 8.68 12.15
C PRO A 25 -21.13 7.28 11.54
N ALA A 26 -21.50 7.14 10.27
CA ALA A 26 -21.35 5.88 9.55
C ALA A 26 -19.86 5.53 9.49
N VAL A 27 -19.49 4.41 10.11
CA VAL A 27 -18.12 3.90 10.05
C VAL A 27 -17.92 3.27 8.68
N TYR A 28 -17.61 4.10 7.68
CA TYR A 28 -17.02 3.60 6.44
C TYR A 28 -15.60 3.12 6.77
N GLN A 29 -15.44 1.81 6.92
CA GLN A 29 -14.11 1.19 6.91
C GLN A 29 -13.58 1.16 5.47
N ASP A 30 -13.26 2.33 4.96
CA ASP A 30 -12.22 2.51 3.96
C ASP A 30 -11.14 3.40 4.59
N GLU A 31 -10.66 3.01 5.78
CA GLU A 31 -9.39 3.54 6.28
C GLU A 31 -8.26 2.76 5.60
N PRO A 32 -7.48 3.38 4.69
CA PRO A 32 -6.16 2.84 4.41
C PRO A 32 -5.41 2.91 5.73
N ILE A 33 -4.83 1.79 6.17
CA ILE A 33 -3.93 1.75 7.33
C ILE A 33 -2.99 2.95 7.21
N ASN A 34 -3.18 3.95 8.09
CA ASN A 34 -2.37 5.15 8.22
C ASN A 34 -1.01 4.76 8.82
N ASN A 35 -0.28 3.97 8.05
CA ASN A 35 1.17 3.85 8.06
C ASN A 35 1.59 4.37 6.69
N ASP A 36 1.57 5.69 6.50
CA ASP A 36 2.28 6.36 5.39
C ASP A 36 3.79 6.37 5.68
N GLU A 37 4.28 5.24 6.19
CA GLU A 37 5.68 4.97 6.39
C GLU A 37 6.11 4.02 5.29
N SER A 38 7.22 4.36 4.63
CA SER A 38 7.86 3.48 3.67
C SER A 38 8.38 2.25 4.41
N SER A 39 7.58 1.21 4.53
CA SER A 39 8.08 -0.07 5.00
C SER A 39 9.04 -0.62 3.95
N LEU A 40 10.26 -0.95 4.38
CA LEU A 40 11.30 -1.58 3.56
C LEU A 40 10.79 -2.78 2.75
N MET A 41 9.73 -3.44 3.24
CA MET A 41 9.04 -4.52 2.55
C MET A 41 8.54 -4.15 1.15
N PHE A 42 8.03 -2.93 0.92
CA PHE A 42 7.62 -2.51 -0.42
C PHE A 42 8.79 -2.35 -1.38
N GLN A 43 9.97 -1.98 -0.86
CA GLN A 43 11.18 -1.85 -1.64
C GLN A 43 11.73 -3.24 -2.04
N LEU A 44 11.66 -4.21 -1.13
CA LEU A 44 12.05 -5.60 -1.40
C LEU A 44 11.14 -6.27 -2.44
N VAL A 45 9.82 -6.06 -2.35
CA VAL A 45 8.86 -6.58 -3.33
C VAL A 45 9.09 -5.97 -4.71
N GLY A 46 9.35 -4.66 -4.78
CA GLY A 46 9.71 -3.98 -6.03
C GLY A 46 11.01 -4.53 -6.65
N PHE A 47 12.00 -4.84 -5.81
CA PHE A 47 13.26 -5.43 -6.26
C PHE A 47 13.09 -6.86 -6.81
N LEU A 48 12.28 -7.70 -6.16
CA LEU A 48 12.11 -9.10 -6.54
C LEU A 48 11.22 -9.27 -7.79
N PHE A 49 10.25 -8.38 -7.98
CA PHE A 49 9.33 -8.41 -9.11
C PHE A 49 9.15 -7.00 -9.71
N PRO A 50 10.06 -6.55 -10.61
CA PRO A 50 10.05 -5.19 -11.15
C PRO A 50 8.74 -4.84 -11.87
N ILE A 51 8.07 -5.82 -12.49
CA ILE A 51 6.77 -5.65 -13.16
C ILE A 51 5.69 -5.26 -12.14
N ILE A 52 5.64 -5.94 -10.99
CA ILE A 52 4.64 -5.68 -9.93
C ILE A 52 4.89 -4.29 -9.30
N GLY A 53 6.16 -3.94 -9.08
CA GLY A 53 6.54 -2.61 -8.58
C GLY A 53 6.13 -1.48 -9.54
N PHE A 54 6.26 -1.70 -10.85
CA PHE A 54 5.83 -0.72 -11.87
C PHE A 54 4.30 -0.56 -11.95
N VAL A 55 3.55 -1.66 -11.86
CA VAL A 55 2.07 -1.63 -11.82
C VAL A 55 1.56 -0.93 -10.56
N LEU A 56 2.15 -1.23 -9.39
CA LEU A 56 1.82 -0.56 -8.14
C LEU A 56 2.16 0.94 -8.20
N TYR A 57 3.30 1.31 -8.78
CA TYR A 57 3.64 2.72 -9.00
C TYR A 57 2.55 3.45 -9.79
N ALA A 58 2.10 2.89 -10.91
CA ALA A 58 1.10 3.51 -11.78
C ALA A 58 -0.28 3.65 -11.09
N PHE A 59 -0.74 2.62 -10.38
CA PHE A 59 -2.04 2.63 -9.70
C PHE A 59 -2.05 3.55 -8.47
N TYR A 60 -0.97 3.52 -7.66
CA TYR A 60 -0.88 4.27 -6.41
C TYR A 60 -0.40 5.72 -6.58
N TYR A 61 0.07 6.10 -7.78
CA TYR A 61 0.53 7.46 -8.10
C TYR A 61 -0.49 8.57 -7.78
N ARG A 62 -1.79 8.24 -7.79
CA ARG A 62 -2.88 9.19 -7.50
C ARG A 62 -3.43 9.13 -6.07
N LYS A 63 -3.22 8.02 -5.35
CA LYS A 63 -3.78 7.81 -4.00
C LYS A 63 -2.75 7.91 -2.88
N SER A 64 -1.48 7.51 -3.09
CA SER A 64 -0.45 7.59 -2.03
C SER A 64 0.98 7.66 -2.64
N PRO A 65 1.53 8.88 -2.82
CA PRO A 65 2.79 9.07 -3.54
C PRO A 65 4.01 8.54 -2.80
N LEU A 66 3.98 8.45 -1.46
CA LEU A 66 5.10 7.97 -0.64
C LEU A 66 5.36 6.47 -0.85
N LYS A 67 4.29 5.65 -0.86
CA LYS A 67 4.36 4.20 -1.15
C LYS A 67 4.67 3.92 -2.62
N ALA A 68 4.11 4.73 -3.53
CA ALA A 68 4.43 4.64 -4.94
C ALA A 68 5.94 4.87 -5.17
N ARG A 69 6.52 5.89 -4.53
CA ARG A 69 7.93 6.25 -4.73
C ARG A 69 8.89 5.14 -4.29
N SER A 70 8.67 4.49 -3.15
CA SER A 70 9.54 3.39 -2.67
C SER A 70 9.41 2.13 -3.54
N ALA A 71 8.21 1.77 -3.97
CA ALA A 71 7.97 0.64 -4.88
C ALA A 71 8.60 0.88 -6.27
N GLY A 72 8.49 2.10 -6.80
CA GLY A 72 9.09 2.48 -8.07
C GLY A 72 10.63 2.50 -8.04
N ILE A 73 11.22 3.02 -6.96
CA ILE A 73 12.69 2.99 -6.76
C ILE A 73 13.18 1.55 -6.64
N GLY A 74 12.47 0.70 -5.89
CA GLY A 74 12.79 -0.74 -5.77
C GLY A 74 12.77 -1.47 -7.12
N ALA A 75 11.76 -1.21 -7.95
CA ALA A 75 11.63 -1.78 -9.30
C ALA A 75 12.77 -1.36 -10.25
N LEU A 76 13.15 -0.08 -10.23
CA LEU A 76 14.27 0.44 -11.03
C LEU A 76 15.60 -0.18 -10.61
N ILE A 77 15.88 -0.23 -9.31
CA ILE A 77 17.12 -0.84 -8.79
C ILE A 77 17.16 -2.33 -9.13
N GLY A 78 16.06 -3.07 -8.93
CA GLY A 78 15.97 -4.49 -9.26
C GLY A 78 16.23 -4.78 -10.73
N LEU A 79 15.64 -3.99 -11.63
CA LEU A 79 15.86 -4.11 -13.07
C LEU A 79 17.33 -3.88 -13.46
N ILE A 80 17.94 -2.80 -12.93
CA ILE A 80 19.34 -2.46 -13.23
C ILE A 80 20.28 -3.54 -12.70
N VAL A 81 20.10 -3.98 -11.45
CA VAL A 81 20.95 -5.02 -10.85
C VAL A 81 20.84 -6.33 -11.63
N ASN A 82 19.63 -6.72 -12.03
CA ASN A 82 19.43 -7.94 -12.82
C ASN A 82 20.14 -7.86 -14.18
N ILE A 83 19.99 -6.74 -14.91
CA ILE A 83 20.66 -6.53 -16.21
C ILE A 83 22.18 -6.56 -16.05
N VAL A 84 22.73 -5.86 -15.04
CA VAL A 84 24.18 -5.83 -14.80
C VAL A 84 24.72 -7.22 -14.45
N LEU A 85 24.03 -7.97 -13.60
CA LEU A 85 24.41 -9.34 -13.26
C LEU A 85 24.38 -10.26 -14.48
N LEU A 86 23.39 -10.09 -15.37
CA LEU A 86 23.26 -10.84 -16.61
C LEU A 86 24.45 -10.54 -17.55
N VAL A 87 24.81 -9.27 -17.74
CA VAL A 87 25.93 -8.83 -18.58
C VAL A 87 27.27 -9.32 -18.02
N LEU A 88 27.52 -9.12 -16.72
CA LEU A 88 28.73 -9.60 -16.06
C LEU A 88 28.80 -11.12 -16.05
N GLY A 89 27.66 -11.79 -15.84
CA GLY A 89 27.54 -13.24 -15.92
C GLY A 89 27.94 -13.77 -17.29
N ASN A 90 27.44 -13.17 -18.38
CA ASN A 90 27.85 -13.56 -19.73
C ASN A 90 29.35 -13.32 -19.98
N MET A 91 29.91 -12.20 -19.49
CA MET A 91 31.35 -11.93 -19.60
C MET A 91 32.21 -12.95 -18.84
N VAL A 92 31.77 -13.40 -17.66
CA VAL A 92 32.52 -14.33 -16.80
C VAL A 92 32.31 -15.79 -17.23
N PHE A 93 31.10 -16.17 -17.62
CA PHE A 93 30.78 -17.53 -18.08
C PHE A 93 31.19 -17.79 -19.53
N GLY A 94 31.70 -16.80 -20.25
CA GLY A 94 32.27 -16.98 -21.59
C GLY A 94 31.28 -17.56 -22.60
N LEU A 95 29.98 -17.26 -22.43
CA LEU A 95 28.95 -17.63 -23.39
C LEU A 95 28.86 -16.55 -24.48
N TYR A 96 29.88 -16.51 -25.33
CA TYR A 96 29.81 -15.97 -26.70
C TYR A 96 30.80 -16.73 -27.59
#